data_AF-A0A6P1ZCC8-F1
#
_entry.id   AF-A0A6P1ZCC8-F1
#
_cell.length_a   1.000
_cell.length_b   1.000
_cell.length_c   1.000
_cell.angle_alpha   90.00
_cell.angle_beta   90.00
_cell.angle_gamma   90.00
#
_symmetry.space_group_name_H-M   'P 1'
#
loop_
_entity.id
_entity.type
_entity.pdbx_description
1 polymer ?
#
loop_
_entity_poly.entity_id
_entity_poly.type
_entity_poly.pdbx_seq_one_letter_code
_entity_poly.pdbx_strand_id
1 'polypeptide(L)'
;MRRLLPCLLLAAALLAGCGWFSDGTDWTTRVGSYSYDDAVKEYGEPQACQQYMDGGMSCTWNTGAVFASHKNMVLTFDSYGYFESKDMMR
;
A
#
# COMPACT_ATOMS: atom_id res chain seq x y z
N MET A 1 7.35 47.00 -16.75
CA MET A 1 6.66 45.70 -16.58
C MET A 1 7.55 44.72 -15.81
N ARG A 2 7.85 44.99 -14.53
CA ARG A 2 8.89 44.24 -13.77
C ARG A 2 8.49 44.08 -12.29
N ARG A 3 7.29 43.58 -12.01
CA ARG A 3 6.83 43.26 -10.64
C ARG A 3 5.84 42.08 -10.58
N LEU A 4 5.86 41.16 -11.55
CA LEU A 4 4.98 39.97 -11.56
C LEU A 4 5.71 38.66 -11.24
N LEU A 5 7.06 38.66 -11.19
CA LEU A 5 7.83 37.46 -10.90
C LEU A 5 7.71 36.88 -9.46
N PRO A 6 7.57 37.67 -8.37
CA PRO A 6 7.65 37.07 -7.03
C PRO A 6 6.37 36.32 -6.61
N CYS A 7 5.22 36.65 -7.19
CA CYS A 7 3.97 35.94 -6.89
C CYS A 7 3.90 34.56 -7.52
N LEU A 8 4.57 34.35 -8.67
CA LEU A 8 4.56 33.05 -9.36
C LEU A 8 5.38 32.00 -8.59
N LEU A 9 6.45 32.43 -7.92
CA LEU A 9 7.33 31.55 -7.12
C LEU A 9 6.66 31.07 -5.81
N LEU A 10 5.81 31.90 -5.18
CA LEU A 10 5.04 31.47 -4.00
C LEU A 10 3.94 30.44 -4.35
N ALA A 11 3.31 30.58 -5.52
CA ALA A 11 2.28 29.64 -5.97
C ALA A 11 2.87 28.25 -6.27
N ALA A 12 4.10 28.17 -6.77
CA ALA A 12 4.79 26.91 -7.01
C ALA A 12 5.16 26.18 -5.71
N ALA A 13 5.49 26.90 -4.63
CA ALA A 13 5.82 26.30 -3.34
C ALA A 13 4.61 25.69 -2.62
N LEU A 14 3.39 26.18 -2.88
CA LEU A 14 2.14 25.65 -2.31
C LEU A 14 1.68 24.34 -2.96
N LEU A 15 2.10 24.05 -4.19
CA LEU A 15 1.77 22.80 -4.89
C LEU A 15 2.71 21.64 -4.54
N ALA A 16 3.88 21.92 -3.95
CA ALA A 16 4.80 20.89 -3.48
C ALA A 16 4.39 20.27 -2.12
N GLY A 17 3.34 20.78 -1.46
CA GLY A 17 2.88 20.30 -0.15
C GLY A 17 1.70 19.31 -0.17
N CYS A 18 1.02 19.13 -1.30
CA CYS A 18 -0.12 18.21 -1.42
C CYS A 18 0.34 16.81 -1.82
N GLY A 19 0.86 16.05 -0.86
CA GLY A 19 1.17 14.63 -1.09
C GLY A 19 1.83 13.92 0.09
N TRP A 20 2.37 14.67 1.05
CA TRP A 20 3.14 14.08 2.14
C TRP A 20 2.29 13.44 3.24
N PHE A 21 0.97 13.67 3.24
CA PHE A 21 0.06 13.08 4.21
C PHE A 21 -0.69 11.88 3.61
N SER A 22 0.06 10.92 3.06
CA SER A 22 -0.44 9.56 2.88
C SER A 22 -0.03 8.76 4.12
N ASP A 23 -0.90 8.70 5.12
CA ASP A 23 -0.79 7.87 6.33
C ASP A 23 -0.91 6.35 6.02
N GLY A 24 -0.56 5.97 4.80
CA GLY A 24 -0.67 4.62 4.26
C GLY A 24 0.72 4.16 3.86
N THR A 25 1.17 3.05 4.47
CA THR A 25 2.35 2.29 4.03
C THR A 25 2.47 2.31 2.51
N ASP A 26 3.60 2.77 1.97
CA ASP A 26 3.82 2.82 0.52
C ASP A 26 4.07 1.41 -0.03
N TRP A 27 2.98 0.76 -0.43
CA TRP A 27 3.00 -0.59 -1.00
C TRP A 27 3.70 -0.65 -2.36
N THR A 28 3.80 0.47 -3.08
CA THR A 28 4.45 0.54 -4.39
C THR A 28 5.93 0.20 -4.28
N THR A 29 6.59 0.67 -3.22
CA THR A 29 8.02 0.41 -2.97
C THR A 29 8.30 -1.05 -2.57
N ARG A 30 7.26 -1.78 -2.18
CA ARG A 30 7.35 -3.17 -1.69
C ARG A 30 7.19 -4.20 -2.79
N VAL A 31 6.69 -3.82 -3.97
CA VAL A 31 6.48 -4.72 -5.11
C VAL A 31 7.80 -5.36 -5.53
N GLY A 32 7.79 -6.69 -5.68
CA GLY A 32 8.96 -7.47 -6.12
C GLY A 32 10.07 -7.66 -5.08
N SER A 33 9.91 -7.17 -3.85
CA SER A 33 10.91 -7.34 -2.78
C SER A 33 10.30 -7.83 -1.47
N TYR A 34 9.06 -7.47 -1.18
CA TYR A 34 8.33 -7.93 -0.01
C TYR A 34 7.79 -9.34 -0.21
N SER A 35 8.03 -10.23 0.75
CA SER A 35 7.64 -11.63 0.67
C SER A 35 6.45 -11.96 1.58
N TYR A 36 5.87 -13.13 1.36
CA TYR A 36 4.85 -13.68 2.27
C TYR A 36 5.36 -13.76 3.73
N ASP A 37 6.61 -14.19 3.93
CA ASP A 37 7.19 -14.31 5.27
C ASP A 37 7.33 -12.95 5.96
N ASP A 38 7.57 -11.88 5.19
CA ASP A 38 7.61 -10.52 5.74
C ASP A 38 6.22 -10.04 6.14
N ALA A 39 5.19 -10.38 5.37
CA ALA A 39 3.79 -10.15 5.75
C ALA A 39 3.41 -10.88 7.04
N VAL A 40 3.83 -12.14 7.19
CA VAL A 40 3.57 -12.92 8.42
C VAL A 40 4.32 -12.34 9.62
N LYS A 41 5.54 -11.86 9.45
CA LYS A 41 6.30 -11.19 10.53
C LYS A 41 5.64 -9.87 10.95
N GLU A 42 5.10 -9.10 10.01
CA GLU A 42 4.51 -7.79 10.29
C GLU A 42 3.07 -7.88 10.83
N TYR A 43 2.26 -8.81 10.33
CA TYR A 43 0.81 -8.86 10.59
C TYR A 43 0.33 -10.15 11.26
N GLY A 44 1.22 -11.13 11.45
CA GLY A 44 0.87 -12.46 11.94
C GLY A 44 0.30 -13.37 10.85
N GLU A 45 -0.25 -14.51 11.25
CA GLU A 45 -0.83 -15.47 10.31
C GLU A 45 -2.04 -14.87 9.56
N PRO A 46 -2.14 -15.10 8.24
CA PRO A 46 -3.30 -14.68 7.47
C PRO A 46 -4.56 -15.42 7.93
N GLN A 47 -5.71 -14.77 7.79
CA GLN A 47 -7.01 -15.41 8.05
C GLN A 47 -7.35 -16.47 7.00
N ALA A 48 -6.97 -16.22 5.75
CA ALA A 48 -7.21 -17.11 4.63
C ALA A 48 -6.18 -16.86 3.54
N CYS A 49 -5.86 -17.91 2.77
CA CYS A 49 -5.09 -17.80 1.55
C CYS A 49 -5.76 -18.59 0.42
N GLN A 50 -5.64 -18.09 -0.80
CA GLN A 50 -6.09 -18.72 -2.03
C GLN A 50 -4.91 -18.82 -2.99
N GLN A 51 -4.58 -20.04 -3.40
CA GLN A 51 -3.59 -20.28 -4.44
C GLN A 51 -4.23 -20.20 -5.83
N TYR A 52 -3.48 -19.69 -6.78
CA TYR A 52 -3.85 -19.56 -8.18
C TYR A 52 -3.18 -20.67 -9.01
N MET A 53 -3.74 -20.97 -10.19
CA MET A 53 -3.23 -22.05 -11.06
C MET A 53 -1.86 -21.74 -11.69
N ASP A 54 -1.45 -20.47 -11.70
CA ASP A 54 -0.17 -19.98 -12.18
C ASP A 54 0.95 -20.08 -11.12
N GLY A 55 0.63 -20.55 -9.92
CA GLY A 55 1.55 -20.69 -8.79
C GLY A 55 1.59 -19.49 -7.85
N GLY A 56 0.89 -18.40 -8.17
CA GLY A 56 0.73 -17.26 -7.25
C GLY A 56 -0.25 -17.57 -6.11
N MET A 57 -0.34 -16.66 -5.15
CA MET A 57 -1.33 -16.76 -4.07
C MET A 57 -1.79 -15.39 -3.58
N SER A 58 -3.04 -15.28 -3.15
CA SER A 58 -3.51 -14.16 -2.36
C SER A 58 -3.80 -14.58 -0.93
N CYS A 59 -3.48 -13.71 0.02
CA CYS A 59 -3.73 -13.95 1.44
C CYS A 59 -4.41 -12.73 2.05
N THR A 60 -5.31 -13.00 3.00
CA THR A 60 -6.18 -11.99 3.62
C THR A 60 -5.82 -11.82 5.09
N TRP A 61 -5.57 -10.59 5.51
CA TRP A 61 -5.34 -10.19 6.89
C TRP A 61 -6.45 -9.27 7.40
N ASN A 62 -6.84 -9.43 8.67
CA ASN A 62 -7.76 -8.49 9.31
C ASN A 62 -6.95 -7.29 9.82
N THR A 63 -7.15 -6.12 9.21
CA THR A 63 -6.43 -4.90 9.61
C THR A 63 -7.31 -3.93 10.40
N GLY A 64 -8.46 -4.40 10.90
CA GLY A 64 -9.38 -3.60 11.71
C GLY A 64 -9.03 -3.60 13.20
N ALA A 65 -9.09 -2.42 13.83
CA ALA A 65 -9.26 -2.33 15.28
C ALA A 65 -10.67 -2.84 15.65
N VAL A 66 -10.86 -3.39 16.85
CA VAL A 66 -12.12 -3.99 17.34
C VAL A 66 -13.37 -3.09 17.17
N PHE A 67 -13.18 -1.78 17.03
CA PHE A 67 -14.25 -0.78 16.87
C PHE A 67 -14.27 -0.06 15.52
N ALA A 68 -13.38 -0.39 14.60
CA ALA A 68 -13.36 0.15 13.24
C ALA A 68 -13.90 -0.90 12.27
N SER A 69 -14.73 -0.51 11.30
CA SER A 69 -15.21 -1.39 10.22
C SER A 69 -14.06 -2.27 9.72
N HIS A 70 -14.22 -3.59 9.84
CA HIS A 70 -13.19 -4.56 9.48
C HIS A 70 -12.75 -4.35 8.03
N LYS A 71 -11.59 -3.72 7.85
CA LYS A 71 -10.96 -3.64 6.53
C LYS A 71 -10.05 -4.86 6.41
N ASN A 72 -10.44 -5.77 5.55
CA ASN A 72 -9.59 -6.90 5.21
C ASN A 72 -8.57 -6.42 4.17
N MET A 73 -7.30 -6.60 4.49
CA MET A 73 -6.19 -6.37 3.57
C MET A 73 -5.90 -7.66 2.84
N VAL A 74 -5.93 -7.64 1.52
CA VAL A 74 -5.55 -8.78 0.69
C VAL A 74 -4.23 -8.44 0.04
N LEU A 75 -3.22 -9.30 0.24
CA LEU A 75 -1.93 -9.19 -0.44
C LEU A 75 -1.82 -10.34 -1.43
N THR A 76 -1.53 -10.00 -2.68
CA THR A 76 -1.27 -10.96 -3.75
C THR A 76 0.23 -11.09 -3.96
N PHE A 77 0.68 -12.33 -4.03
CA PHE A 77 2.05 -12.73 -4.28
C PHE A 77 2.10 -13.50 -5.61
N ASP A 78 3.14 -13.25 -6.38
CA ASP A 78 3.41 -13.96 -7.62
C ASP A 78 3.85 -15.41 -7.36
N SER A 79 4.10 -16.16 -8.43
CA SER A 79 4.55 -17.56 -8.35
C SER A 79 5.95 -17.75 -7.78
N TYR A 80 6.70 -16.65 -7.60
CA TYR A 80 8.01 -16.64 -6.94
C TYR A 80 7.89 -16.24 -5.45
N GLY A 81 6.69 -15.91 -4.97
CA GLY A 81 6.41 -15.53 -3.59
C GLY A 81 6.65 -14.05 -3.29
N TYR A 82 6.82 -13.20 -4.31
CA TYR A 82 7.00 -11.76 -4.15
C TYR A 82 5.68 -11.01 -4.27
N PHE A 83 5.56 -9.96 -3.48
CA PHE A 83 4.39 -9.09 -3.47
C PHE A 83 4.19 -8.43 -4.83
N GLU A 84 2.98 -8.57 -5.36
CA GLU A 84 2.57 -8.02 -6.65
C GLU A 84 1.57 -6.87 -6.46
N SER A 85 0.54 -7.08 -5.64
CA SER A 85 -0.53 -6.10 -5.46
C SER A 85 -1.23 -6.23 -4.13
N LYS A 86 -1.78 -5.10 -3.66
CA LYS A 86 -2.64 -5.03 -2.47
C LYS A 86 -4.05 -4.65 -2.88
N ASP A 87 -5.01 -5.35 -2.32
CA ASP A 87 -6.43 -5.01 -2.38
C ASP A 87 -6.99 -4.75 -0.97
N MET A 88 -8.05 -3.94 -0.89
CA MET A 88 -8.78 -3.69 0.34
C MET A 88 -10.24 -4.08 0.11
N MET A 89 -10.63 -5.23 0.64
CA MET A 89 -12.02 -5.64 0.62
C MET A 89 -12.81 -4.71 1.55
N ARG A 90 -13.75 -3.96 0.97
CA ARG A 90 -14.69 -3.07 1.66
C ARG A 90 -15.96 -3.79 2.10
#